data_AF-A0A1V2PEW0-F1
#
_entry.id   AF-A0A1V2PEW0-F1
#
_cell.length_a   1.000
_cell.length_b   1.000
_cell.length_c   1.000
_cell.angle_alpha   90.00
_cell.angle_beta   90.00
_cell.angle_gamma   90.00
#
_symmetry.space_group_name_H-M   'P 1'
#
loop_
_entity.id
_entity.type
_entity.pdbx_description
1 polymer ?
#
loop_
_entity_poly.entity_id
_entity_poly.type
_entity_poly.pdbx_seq_one_letter_code
_entity_poly.pdbx_strand_id
1 'polypeptide(L)'
;MELAILAPTIMALIFVSIQTALWLYGRSVALNAAQEGVSRLRMVQPTQYSPAIGEKVRADIEAYAQQLGGNSLGDANVDSPAYNDPEGQVSFTVTGETISLVPGLTLTVSRTATGPIEQFEADDE
;
A
#
# COMPACT_ATOMS: atom_id res chain seq x y z
N MET A 1 26.31 -24.87 -29.39
CA MET A 1 26.55 -23.63 -28.65
C MET A 1 25.31 -22.73 -28.60
N GLU A 2 24.52 -22.63 -29.66
CA GLU A 2 23.34 -21.75 -29.72
C GLU A 2 22.24 -22.11 -28.69
N LEU A 3 21.90 -23.40 -28.53
CA LEU A 3 20.90 -23.86 -27.56
C LEU A 3 21.33 -23.66 -26.09
N ALA A 4 22.64 -23.66 -25.82
CA ALA A 4 23.19 -23.48 -24.48
C ALA A 4 23.03 -22.05 -23.96
N ILE A 5 22.86 -21.08 -24.87
CA ILE A 5 22.59 -19.67 -24.53
C ILE A 5 21.08 -19.42 -24.59
N LEU A 6 20.39 -19.96 -25.60
CA LEU A 6 18.97 -19.69 -25.81
C LEU A 6 18.10 -20.15 -24.64
N ALA A 7 18.34 -21.35 -24.10
CA ALA A 7 17.55 -21.90 -23.00
C ALA A 7 17.62 -21.03 -21.72
N PRO A 8 18.80 -20.65 -21.19
CA PRO A 8 18.86 -19.76 -20.02
C PRO A 8 18.33 -18.36 -20.32
N THR A 9 18.47 -17.83 -21.55
CA THR A 9 17.89 -16.54 -21.92
C THR A 9 16.36 -16.56 -21.84
N ILE A 10 15.71 -17.60 -22.36
CA ILE A 10 14.25 -17.72 -22.29
C ILE A 10 13.79 -17.85 -20.83
N MET A 11 14.48 -18.66 -20.02
CA MET A 11 14.18 -18.75 -18.58
C MET A 11 14.31 -17.40 -17.88
N ALA A 12 15.36 -16.64 -18.16
CA ALA A 12 15.56 -15.31 -17.59
C ALA A 12 14.42 -14.36 -17.99
N LEU A 13 13.97 -14.38 -19.24
CA LEU A 13 12.83 -13.58 -19.69
C LEU A 13 11.53 -13.96 -18.98
N ILE A 14 11.29 -15.26 -18.76
CA ILE A 14 10.13 -15.75 -18.01
C ILE A 14 10.20 -15.25 -16.56
N PHE A 15 11.33 -15.41 -15.88
CA PHE A 15 11.48 -14.95 -14.50
C PHE A 15 11.32 -13.43 -14.37
N VAL A 16 11.92 -12.65 -15.28
CA VAL A 16 11.76 -11.18 -15.31
C VAL A 16 10.29 -10.80 -15.51
N SER A 17 9.58 -11.50 -16.39
CA SER A 17 8.16 -11.25 -16.65
C SER A 17 7.30 -11.53 -15.42
N ILE A 18 7.50 -12.68 -14.77
CA ILE A 18 6.77 -13.04 -13.55
C ILE A 18 7.13 -12.07 -12.41
N GLN A 19 8.42 -11.75 -12.24
CA GLN A 19 8.88 -10.82 -11.21
C GLN A 19 8.26 -9.43 -11.39
N THR A 20 8.13 -8.98 -12.63
CA THR A 20 7.45 -7.71 -12.96
C THR A 20 5.97 -7.76 -12.59
N ALA A 21 5.28 -8.87 -12.90
CA ALA A 21 3.88 -9.05 -12.54
C ALA A 21 3.68 -9.06 -11.00
N LEU A 22 4.55 -9.74 -10.27
CA LEU A 22 4.54 -9.76 -8.80
C LEU A 22 4.81 -8.38 -8.19
N TRP A 23 5.76 -7.63 -8.76
CA TRP A 23 6.03 -6.26 -8.34
C TRP A 23 4.83 -5.33 -8.56
N LEU A 24 4.19 -5.40 -9.73
CA LEU A 24 2.98 -4.65 -10.03
C LEU A 24 1.82 -5.04 -9.11
N TYR A 25 1.69 -6.33 -8.80
CA TYR A 25 0.68 -6.82 -7.87
C TYR A 25 0.88 -6.25 -6.46
N GLY A 26 2.11 -6.33 -5.90
CA GLY A 26 2.44 -5.72 -4.60
C GLY A 26 2.19 -4.20 -4.58
N ARG A 27 2.50 -3.52 -5.69
CA ARG A 27 2.19 -2.09 -5.88
C ARG A 27 0.69 -1.80 -5.76
N SER A 28 -0.14 -2.62 -6.38
CA SER A 28 -1.61 -2.49 -6.32
C SER A 28 -2.15 -2.78 -4.91
N VAL A 29 -1.62 -3.81 -4.23
CA VAL A 29 -2.01 -4.13 -2.85
C VAL A 29 -1.68 -2.97 -1.90
N ALA A 30 -0.46 -2.41 -1.98
CA ALA A 30 -0.06 -1.28 -1.15
C ALA A 30 -0.94 -0.03 -1.40
N LEU A 31 -1.29 0.24 -2.66
CA LEU A 31 -2.18 1.36 -2.99
C LEU A 31 -3.61 1.14 -2.45
N ASN A 32 -4.15 -0.06 -2.61
CA ASN A 32 -5.48 -0.39 -2.10
C ASN A 32 -5.54 -0.28 -0.57
N ALA A 33 -4.52 -0.75 0.15
CA ALA A 33 -4.42 -0.59 1.60
C ALA A 33 -4.36 0.89 2.00
N ALA A 34 -3.55 1.70 1.32
CA ALA A 34 -3.49 3.14 1.58
C ALA A 34 -4.85 3.83 1.37
N GLN A 35 -5.57 3.46 0.30
CA GLN A 35 -6.90 4.00 -0.01
C GLN A 35 -7.95 3.61 1.02
N GLU A 36 -7.90 2.36 1.51
CA GLU A 36 -8.77 1.89 2.60
C GLU A 36 -8.59 2.77 3.85
N GLY A 37 -7.37 3.18 4.16
CA GLY A 37 -7.10 4.08 5.26
C GLY A 37 -7.72 5.46 5.13
N VAL A 38 -7.54 6.07 3.96
CA VAL A 38 -8.18 7.35 3.62
C VAL A 38 -9.70 7.21 3.72
N SER A 39 -10.27 6.13 3.19
CA SER A 39 -11.72 5.86 3.24
C SER A 39 -12.26 5.73 4.66
N ARG A 40 -11.53 5.06 5.56
CA ARG A 40 -11.92 4.91 6.98
C ARG A 40 -11.85 6.23 7.74
N LEU A 41 -10.81 7.03 7.52
CA LEU A 41 -10.72 8.35 8.15
C LEU A 41 -11.72 9.35 7.57
N ARG A 42 -12.15 9.19 6.32
CA ARG A 42 -13.19 10.03 5.74
C ARG A 42 -14.52 9.94 6.49
N MET A 43 -14.81 8.81 7.14
CA MET A 43 -16.02 8.63 7.96
C MET A 43 -15.92 9.28 9.34
N VAL A 44 -14.73 9.72 9.77
CA VAL A 44 -14.51 10.40 11.04
C VAL A 44 -14.80 11.88 10.82
N GLN A 45 -15.72 12.47 11.60
CA GLN A 45 -15.95 13.92 11.52
C GLN A 45 -14.64 14.68 11.82
N PRO A 46 -14.28 15.73 11.06
CA PRO A 46 -12.98 16.40 11.26
C PRO A 46 -12.81 17.01 12.64
N THR A 47 -13.89 17.46 13.28
CA THR A 47 -13.91 17.95 14.67
C THR A 47 -13.56 16.87 15.70
N GLN A 48 -13.67 15.60 15.33
CA GLN A 48 -13.31 14.47 16.17
C GLN A 48 -11.95 13.87 15.81
N TYR A 49 -11.30 14.33 14.73
CA TYR A 49 -9.98 13.83 14.36
C TYR A 49 -8.97 14.13 15.48
N SER A 50 -8.23 13.10 15.86
CA SER A 50 -7.05 13.22 16.71
C SER A 50 -5.95 12.31 16.19
N PRO A 51 -4.67 12.60 16.49
CA PRO A 51 -3.57 11.72 16.14
C PRO A 51 -3.76 10.28 16.62
N ALA A 52 -4.44 10.08 17.77
CA ALA A 52 -4.75 8.75 18.30
C ALA A 52 -5.74 7.95 17.43
N ILE A 53 -6.70 8.61 16.78
CA ILE A 53 -7.63 7.97 15.84
C ILE A 53 -6.88 7.60 14.56
N GLY A 54 -6.05 8.52 14.04
CA GLY A 54 -5.18 8.24 12.89
C GLY A 54 -4.31 7.01 13.14
N GLU A 55 -3.69 6.92 14.31
CA GLU A 55 -2.84 5.79 14.71
C GLU A 55 -3.61 4.47 14.83
N LYS A 56 -4.85 4.51 15.36
CA LYS A 56 -5.71 3.32 15.40
C LYS A 56 -6.03 2.81 13.99
N VAL A 57 -6.41 3.73 13.09
CA VAL A 57 -6.71 3.39 11.69
C VAL A 57 -5.46 2.88 10.98
N ARG A 58 -4.29 3.48 11.24
CA ARG A 58 -2.99 3.00 10.75
C ARG A 58 -2.75 1.54 11.12
N ALA A 59 -2.90 1.19 12.40
CA ALA A 59 -2.73 -0.19 12.89
C ALA A 59 -3.74 -1.17 12.26
N ASP A 60 -5.00 -0.75 12.07
CA ASP A 60 -6.02 -1.58 11.42
C ASP A 60 -5.69 -1.86 9.94
N ILE A 61 -5.20 -0.85 9.20
CA ILE A 61 -4.77 -1.00 7.80
C ILE A 61 -3.49 -1.83 7.72
N GLU A 62 -2.57 -1.67 8.66
CA GLU A 62 -1.34 -2.46 8.70
C GLU A 62 -1.66 -3.95 8.88
N ALA A 63 -2.56 -4.29 9.81
CA ALA A 63 -3.04 -5.66 9.97
C ALA A 63 -3.75 -6.17 8.70
N TYR A 64 -4.56 -5.32 8.04
CA TYR A 64 -5.20 -5.66 6.78
C TYR A 64 -4.20 -5.89 5.64
N ALA A 65 -3.18 -5.05 5.52
CA ALA A 65 -2.12 -5.15 4.53
C ALA A 65 -1.27 -6.41 4.77
N GLN A 66 -1.00 -6.78 6.02
CA GLN A 66 -0.34 -8.02 6.39
C GLN A 66 -1.22 -9.25 6.09
N GLN A 67 -2.53 -9.17 6.31
CA GLN A 67 -3.46 -10.27 6.03
C GLN A 67 -3.66 -10.50 4.53
N LEU A 68 -3.88 -9.44 3.75
CA LEU A 68 -3.96 -9.52 2.28
C LEU A 68 -2.59 -9.85 1.66
N GLY A 69 -1.54 -9.31 2.27
CA GLY A 69 -0.16 -9.44 1.86
C GLY A 69 0.47 -10.77 2.24
N GLY A 70 -0.19 -11.62 3.03
CA GLY A 70 0.41 -12.77 3.74
C GLY A 70 1.43 -13.63 2.99
N ASN A 71 1.30 -13.77 1.66
CA ASN A 71 2.35 -14.34 0.80
C ASN A 71 2.86 -13.42 -0.32
N SER A 72 2.23 -12.27 -0.59
CA SER A 72 2.48 -11.42 -1.76
C SER A 72 3.14 -10.07 -1.48
N LEU A 73 2.98 -9.58 -0.25
CA LEU A 73 3.53 -8.35 0.28
C LEU A 73 4.08 -8.66 1.69
N GLY A 74 5.33 -9.11 1.76
CA GLY A 74 6.06 -9.34 3.01
C GLY A 74 6.39 -8.03 3.70
N ASP A 75 6.60 -8.08 5.02
CA ASP A 75 7.00 -6.93 5.85
C ASP A 75 6.19 -5.65 5.58
N ALA A 76 4.87 -5.82 5.41
CA ALA A 76 3.97 -4.71 5.18
C ALA A 76 3.96 -3.78 6.40
N ASN A 77 4.30 -2.52 6.16
CA ASN A 77 4.39 -1.45 7.17
C ASN A 77 3.59 -0.25 6.68
N VAL A 78 2.92 0.44 7.61
CA VAL A 78 2.17 1.67 7.32
C VAL A 78 2.76 2.79 8.14
N ASP A 79 3.23 3.84 7.47
CA ASP A 79 3.79 5.02 8.11
C ASP A 79 2.71 5.77 8.90
N SER A 80 3.13 6.58 9.88
CA SER A 80 2.22 7.46 10.60
C SER A 80 1.42 8.34 9.63
N PRO A 81 0.09 8.45 9.81
CA PRO A 81 -0.75 9.21 8.89
C PRO A 81 -0.37 10.69 8.91
N ALA A 82 -0.26 11.28 7.73
CA ALA A 82 -0.05 12.71 7.59
C ALA A 82 -1.41 13.41 7.48
N TYR A 83 -1.66 14.37 8.36
CA TYR A 83 -2.86 15.23 8.32
C TYR A 83 -2.45 16.66 7.98
N ASN A 84 -3.09 17.25 6.97
CA ASN A 84 -2.88 18.64 6.59
C ASN A 84 -4.06 19.51 7.05
N ASP A 85 -3.80 20.32 8.07
CA ASP A 85 -4.71 21.34 8.61
C ASP A 85 -4.39 22.69 7.95
N PRO A 86 -5.36 23.49 7.44
CA PRO A 86 -6.82 23.39 7.55
C PRO A 86 -7.52 22.67 6.38
N GLU A 87 -6.76 22.12 5.43
CA GLU A 87 -7.33 21.51 4.21
C GLU A 87 -8.14 20.23 4.50
N GLY A 88 -7.99 19.65 5.70
CA GLY A 88 -8.69 18.43 6.10
C GLY A 88 -8.23 17.19 5.32
N GLN A 89 -7.04 17.23 4.72
CA GLN A 89 -6.52 16.13 3.93
C GLN A 89 -5.76 15.13 4.81
N VAL A 90 -6.02 13.85 4.62
CA VAL A 90 -5.26 12.78 5.26
C VAL A 90 -4.57 11.91 4.22
N SER A 91 -3.33 11.51 4.53
CA SER A 91 -2.53 10.63 3.69
C SER A 91 -2.02 9.43 4.48
N PHE A 92 -2.06 8.26 3.84
CA PHE A 92 -1.45 7.03 4.33
C PHE A 92 -0.41 6.55 3.33
N THR A 93 0.78 6.18 3.83
CA THR A 93 1.83 5.55 3.05
C THR A 93 2.00 4.11 3.51
N VAL A 94 1.94 3.17 2.58
CA VAL A 94 2.12 1.74 2.80
C VAL A 94 3.38 1.29 2.08
N THR A 95 4.27 0.63 2.82
CA THR A 95 5.48 -0.02 2.32
C THR A 95 5.40 -1.52 2.50
N GLY A 96 6.16 -2.26 1.70
CA GLY A 96 6.27 -3.71 1.85
C GLY A 96 7.21 -4.31 0.80
N GLU A 97 7.59 -5.55 1.02
CA GLU A 97 8.45 -6.34 0.15
C GLU A 97 7.62 -7.24 -0.77
N THR A 98 7.93 -7.29 -2.05
CA THR A 98 7.26 -8.21 -2.99
C THR A 98 7.92 -9.57 -3.00
N ILE A 99 7.17 -10.62 -3.32
CA ILE A 99 7.73 -11.97 -3.57
C ILE A 99 8.87 -11.86 -4.58
N SER A 100 10.01 -12.43 -4.22
CA SER A 100 11.13 -12.60 -5.13
C SER A 100 11.30 -14.05 -5.55
N LEU A 101 11.41 -14.28 -6.85
CA LEU A 101 11.77 -15.57 -7.42
C LEU A 101 13.27 -15.72 -7.65
N VAL A 102 14.02 -14.63 -7.51
CA VAL A 102 15.47 -14.58 -7.70
C VAL A 102 16.14 -14.55 -6.33
N PRO A 103 16.90 -15.60 -5.95
CA PRO A 103 17.59 -15.63 -4.66
C PRO A 103 18.48 -14.39 -4.47
N GLY A 104 18.31 -13.69 -3.37
CA GLY A 104 19.09 -12.48 -3.03
C GLY A 104 18.60 -11.17 -3.64
N LEU A 105 17.53 -11.18 -4.44
CA LEU A 105 16.86 -9.95 -4.88
C LEU A 105 15.67 -9.66 -3.96
N THR A 106 15.66 -8.49 -3.31
CA THR A 106 14.49 -7.99 -2.57
C THR A 106 14.00 -6.73 -3.27
N LEU A 107 12.71 -6.68 -3.57
CA LEU A 107 12.07 -5.53 -4.20
C LEU A 107 11.04 -4.96 -3.25
N THR A 108 11.21 -3.69 -2.88
CA THR A 108 10.29 -2.96 -2.01
C THR A 108 9.32 -2.14 -2.86
N VAL A 109 8.07 -2.04 -2.41
CA VAL A 109 7.08 -1.10 -2.92
C VAL A 109 6.75 -0.07 -1.84
N SER A 110 6.45 1.14 -2.29
CA SER A 110 5.93 2.23 -1.45
C SER A 110 4.83 2.95 -2.23
N ARG A 111 3.66 3.08 -1.60
CA ARG A 111 2.52 3.80 -2.17
C ARG A 111 1.82 4.63 -1.14
N THR A 112 1.42 5.82 -1.58
CA THR A 112 0.67 6.78 -0.78
C THR A 112 -0.69 6.99 -1.41
N ALA A 113 -1.73 7.05 -0.58
CA ALA A 113 -3.04 7.55 -0.95
C ALA A 113 -3.36 8.77 -0.09
N THR A 114 -4.02 9.76 -0.69
CA THR A 114 -4.41 11.02 -0.05
C THR A 114 -5.87 11.31 -0.37
N GLY A 115 -6.62 11.81 0.60
CA GLY A 115 -7.99 12.30 0.36
C GLY A 115 -8.52 13.17 1.50
N PRO A 116 -9.61 13.91 1.25
CA PRO A 116 -10.22 14.78 2.24
C PRO A 116 -11.05 13.99 3.26
N ILE A 117 -11.11 14.50 4.49
CA ILE A 117 -12.10 14.11 5.49
C ILE A 117 -13.39 14.89 5.20
N GLU A 118 -14.51 14.19 4.98
CA GLU A 118 -15.78 14.83 4.64
C GLU A 118 -16.36 15.58 5.85
N GLN A 119 -16.63 16.88 5.69
CA GLN A 119 -17.48 17.63 6.61
C GLN A 119 -18.93 17.38 6.19
N PHE A 120 -19.68 16.62 7.00
CA PHE A 120 -21.13 16.65 6.93
C PHE A 120 -21.58 17.98 7.54
N GLU A 121 -21.68 19.02 6.72
CA GLU A 121 -22.49 20.18 7.07
C GLU A 121 -23.94 19.66 7.10
N ALA A 122 -24.55 19.68 8.29
CA ALA A 122 -25.99 19.49 8.37
C ALA A 122 -26.63 20.68 7.66
N ASP A 123 -27.38 20.43 6.59
CA ASP A 123 -28.29 21.44 6.04
C ASP A 123 -29.29 21.79 7.17
N ASP A 124 -29.09 22.94 7.80
CA ASP A 124 -30.08 23.56 8.68
C ASP A 124 -31.24 24.06 7.79
N GLU A 125 -32.31 23.26 7.69
CA GLU A 125 -33.65 23.70 7.22
C GLU A 125 -34.53 24.16 8.38
#